data_AF-A0A098ETR1-F1
#
_entry.id   AF-A0A098ETR1-F1
#
_cell.length_a   1.000
_cell.length_b   1.000
_cell.length_c   1.000
_cell.angle_alpha   90.00
_cell.angle_beta   90.00
_cell.angle_gamma   90.00
#
_symmetry.space_group_name_H-M   'P 1'
#
loop_
_entity.id
_entity.type
_entity.pdbx_description
1 polymer ?
#
loop_
_entity_poly.entity_id
_entity_poly.type
_entity_poly.pdbx_seq_one_letter_code
_entity_poly.pdbx_strand_id
1 'polypeptide(L)' 'MKIEVKCNVENCKYWAEGDECVADSIYVIAQTGREAANVEETACKTFEHREK' A
#
# COMPACT_ATOMS: atom_id res chain seq x y z
N MET A 1 0.13 4.54 19.28
CA MET A 1 -0.10 3.43 18.33
C MET A 1 0.24 3.96 16.94
N LYS A 2 1.32 3.46 16.33
CA LYS A 2 1.65 3.75 14.93
C LYS A 2 0.97 2.65 14.11
N ILE A 3 0.14 3.01 13.13
CA ILE A 3 -0.37 2.05 12.17
C ILE A 3 0.77 1.81 11.19
N GLU A 4 1.35 0.63 11.21
CA GLU A 4 2.43 0.24 10.30
C GLU A 4 1.81 -0.37 9.05
N VAL A 5 1.93 0.34 7.93
CA VAL A 5 1.48 -0.15 6.62
C VAL A 5 2.70 -0.60 5.85
N LYS A 6 2.70 -1.86 5.42
CA LYS A 6 3.76 -2.40 4.60
C LYS A 6 3.46 -2.22 3.11
N CYS A 7 4.44 -1.70 2.38
CA CYS A 7 4.43 -1.65 0.93
C CYS A 7 5.24 -2.83 0.42
N ASN A 8 4.58 -3.90 -0.02
CA ASN A 8 5.23 -5.13 -0.49
C ASN A 8 6.01 -4.96 -1.81
N VAL A 9 6.12 -3.73 -2.33
CA VAL A 9 6.70 -3.46 -3.65
C VAL A 9 7.65 -2.25 -3.59
N GLU A 10 8.91 -2.47 -3.97
CA GLU A 10 9.98 -1.46 -3.96
C GLU A 10 9.82 -0.37 -5.03
N ASN A 11 8.96 -0.62 -6.04
CA ASN A 11 8.70 0.32 -7.12
C ASN A 11 7.63 1.36 -6.77
N CYS A 12 7.11 1.37 -5.54
CA CYS A 12 6.22 2.43 -5.07
C CYS A 12 7.03 3.71 -4.77
N LYS A 13 6.51 4.87 -5.20
CA LYS A 13 7.07 6.18 -4.91
C LYS A 13 7.21 6.47 -3.41
N TYR A 14 6.36 5.85 -2.59
CA TYR A 14 6.32 6.00 -1.13
C TYR A 14 6.97 4.84 -0.37
N TRP A 15 7.68 3.95 -1.07
CA TRP A 15 8.40 2.86 -0.42
C TRP A 15 9.63 3.39 0.32
N ALA A 16 9.84 2.89 1.54
CA ALA A 16 11.02 3.09 2.36
C ALA A 16 11.62 1.73 2.77
N GLU A 17 12.86 1.78 3.27
CA GLU A 17 13.58 0.58 3.70
C GLU A 17 12.76 -0.26 4.68
N GLY A 18 12.79 -1.59 4.50
CA GLY A 18 12.04 -2.52 5.35
C GLY A 18 10.57 -2.71 4.96
N ASP A 19 10.22 -2.41 3.71
CA ASP A 19 8.85 -2.46 3.18
C ASP A 19 7.90 -1.49 3.89
N GLU A 20 8.41 -0.40 4.45
CA GLU A 20 7.56 0.60 5.08
C GLU A 20 6.95 1.53 4.02
N CYS A 21 5.65 1.78 4.13
CA CYS A 21 4.99 2.83 3.36
C CYS A 21 5.08 4.16 4.13
N VAL A 22 5.73 5.17 3.56
CA VAL A 22 5.91 6.50 4.18
C VAL A 22 4.97 7.58 3.61
N ALA A 23 3.85 7.18 3.00
CA ALA A 23 2.86 8.12 2.51
C ALA A 23 2.15 8.84 3.68
N ASP A 24 1.91 10.15 3.54
CA ASP A 24 1.15 10.94 4.54
C ASP A 24 -0.27 10.41 4.76
N SER A 25 -0.85 9.80 3.72
CA SER A 25 -2.16 9.15 3.78
C SER A 25 -2.20 7.95 2.81
N ILE A 26 -2.88 6.88 3.21
CA ILE A 26 -2.99 5.65 2.42
C ILE A 26 -4.47 5.32 2.25
N TYR A 27 -4.88 5.12 1.00
CA TYR A 27 -6.22 4.66 0.68
C TYR A 27 -6.16 3.20 0.21
N VAL A 28 -6.83 2.33 0.96
CA VAL A 28 -6.90 0.90 0.66
C VAL A 28 -8.26 0.57 0.06
N ILE A 29 -8.26 -0.22 -1.00
CA ILE A 29 -9.47 -0.72 -1.65
C ILE A 29 -9.45 -2.24 -1.70
N ALA A 30 -10.62 -2.85 -1.82
CA ALA A 30 -10.70 -4.24 -2.23
C ALA A 30 -10.51 -4.34 -3.75
N GLN A 31 -9.68 -5.27 -4.19
CA GLN A 31 -9.35 -5.44 -5.61
C GLN A 31 -10.54 -5.96 -6.43
N THR A 32 -11.48 -6.67 -5.79
CA THR A 32 -12.56 -7.40 -6.47
C THR A 32 -13.91 -6.67 -6.48
N GLY A 33 -13.97 -5.40 -6.06
CA GLY A 33 -15.21 -4.59 -6.04
C GLY A 33 -16.25 -4.99 -4.98
N ARG A 34 -16.01 -6.10 -4.27
CA ARG A 34 -16.71 -6.52 -3.04
C ARG A 34 -15.85 -6.22 -1.81
N GLU A 35 -16.40 -6.35 -0.61
CA GLU A 35 -15.61 -6.25 0.63
C GLU A 35 -14.50 -7.34 0.65
N ALA A 36 -13.30 -6.94 1.06
CA ALA A 36 -12.14 -7.83 1.10
C ALA A 36 -12.24 -8.76 2.32
N ALA A 37 -12.10 -10.06 2.11
CA ALA A 37 -12.17 -11.04 3.19
C ALA A 37 -10.83 -11.19 3.95
N ASN A 38 -9.72 -10.81 3.32
CA ASN A 38 -8.37 -10.93 3.84
C ASN A 38 -7.47 -9.82 3.28
N VAL A 39 -6.24 -9.75 3.78
CA VAL A 39 -5.28 -8.70 3.38
C VAL A 39 -4.83 -8.88 1.93
N GLU A 40 -4.75 -10.12 1.43
CA GLU A 40 -4.33 -10.41 0.06
C GLU A 40 -5.32 -9.89 -1.00
N GLU A 41 -6.59 -9.69 -0.63
CA GLU A 41 -7.62 -9.09 -1.50
C GLU A 41 -7.59 -7.55 -1.51
N THR A 42 -6.73 -6.92 -0.70
CA THR A 42 -6.62 -5.47 -0.60
C THR A 42 -5.53 -4.90 -1.52
N ALA A 43 -5.77 -3.72 -2.07
CA ALA A 43 -4.83 -2.99 -2.90
C ALA A 43 -4.68 -1.54 -2.41
N CYS A 44 -3.47 -1.00 -2.53
CA CYS A 44 -3.19 0.41 -2.23
C CYS A 44 -3.57 1.28 -3.43
N LYS A 45 -4.63 2.09 -3.31
CA LYS A 45 -5.04 3.05 -4.34
C LYS A 45 -4.10 4.26 -4.42
N THR A 46 -3.41 4.57 -3.32
CA THR A 46 -2.38 5.62 -3.29
C THR A 46 -1.08 5.17 -3.97
N PHE A 47 -1.02 3.96 -4.53
CA PHE A 47 0.17 3.50 -5.25
C PHE A 47 0.47 4.41 -6.44
N GLU A 48 1.69 4.95 -6.47
CA GLU A 48 2.28 5.64 -7.61
C GLU A 48 3.58 4.95 -7.95
N HIS A 49 3.81 4.68 -9.25
CA HIS A 49 5.06 4.09 -9.71
C HIS A 49 6.21 5.09 -9.52
N ARG A 50 7.31 4.64 -8.92
CA ARG A 50 8.54 5.41 -8.79
C ARG A 50 9.24 5.44 -10.15
N GLU A 51 9.20 6.58 -10.82
CA GLU A 51 10.05 6.81 -11.99
C GLU A 51 11.51 6.87 -11.53
N LYS A 52 12.39 6.09 -12.18
CA LYS A 52 13.83 6.03 -11.88
C LYS A 52 14.60 7.08 -12.68
#